data_AF-A0A5C7MFI3-F1
#
_entry.id   AF-A0A5C7MFI3-F1
#
_cell.length_a   1.000
_cell.length_b   1.000
_cell.length_c   1.000
_cell.angle_alpha   90.00
_cell.angle_beta   90.00
_cell.angle_gamma   90.00
#
_symmetry.space_group_name_H-M   'P 1'
#
loop_
_entity.id
_entity.type
_entity.pdbx_description
1 polymer ?
#
loop_
_entity_poly.entity_id
_entity_poly.type
_entity_poly.pdbx_seq_one_letter_code
_entity_poly.pdbx_strand_id
1 'polypeptide(L)'
;MQVLAAAVHELVGTVVGWLAEAQAQKKAANVAPGARDRSIRLMVDLAERPKLPEITDDALASGSWATALVEMARPYSDPLAKHLGRAKPPGVAEPNRSASELLEAALREVDHAALELTQRLKWNAVCVEEYAKVQALRAERDPKAQARAELAQMGIDA
;
A
#
# COMPACT_ATOMS: atom_id res chain seq x y z
N MET A 1 3.76 -4.51 -5.12
CA MET A 1 2.53 -4.65 -4.32
C MET A 1 2.84 -4.53 -2.84
N GLN A 2 3.77 -5.31 -2.29
CA GLN A 2 4.19 -5.21 -0.87
C GLN A 2 4.58 -3.78 -0.45
N VAL A 3 5.30 -3.03 -1.29
CA VAL A 3 5.67 -1.63 -1.01
C VAL A 3 4.43 -0.73 -0.83
N LEU A 4 3.42 -0.88 -1.69
CA LEU A 4 2.17 -0.12 -1.58
C LEU A 4 1.36 -0.52 -0.33
N ALA A 5 1.24 -1.82 -0.06
CA ALA A 5 0.55 -2.31 1.13
C ALA A 5 1.21 -1.80 2.42
N ALA A 6 2.55 -1.81 2.48
CA ALA A 6 3.32 -1.26 3.59
C ALA A 6 3.14 0.27 3.73
N ALA A 7 3.18 1.00 2.62
CA ALA A 7 2.97 2.46 2.62
C ALA A 7 1.57 2.83 3.16
N VAL A 8 0.53 2.13 2.71
CA VAL A 8 -0.84 2.33 3.23
C VAL A 8 -0.93 1.95 4.71
N HIS A 9 -0.29 0.86 5.11
CA HIS A 9 -0.28 0.43 6.51
C HIS A 9 0.41 1.43 7.44
N GLU A 10 1.54 1.99 7.04
CA GLU A 10 2.24 3.03 7.80
C GLU A 10 1.45 4.34 7.85
N LEU A 11 0.78 4.73 6.76
CA LEU A 11 -0.15 5.86 6.75
C LEU A 11 -1.26 5.67 7.78
N VAL A 12 -1.94 4.52 7.75
CA VAL A 12 -3.03 4.21 8.70
C VAL A 12 -2.49 4.15 10.13
N GLY A 13 -1.32 3.56 10.35
CA GLY A 13 -0.67 3.52 11.66
C GLY A 13 -0.36 4.91 12.21
N THR A 14 0.07 5.84 11.34
CA THR A 14 0.32 7.25 11.71
C THR A 14 -0.99 7.94 12.13
N VAL A 15 -2.05 7.77 11.34
CA VAL A 15 -3.38 8.31 11.64
C VAL A 15 -3.92 7.79 12.97
N VAL A 16 -3.79 6.48 13.21
CA VAL A 16 -4.19 5.84 14.48
C VAL A 16 -3.44 6.45 15.66
N GLY A 17 -2.14 6.69 15.52
CA GLY A 17 -1.33 7.38 16.54
C GLY A 17 -1.87 8.76 16.88
N TRP A 18 -2.20 9.58 15.87
CA TRP A 18 -2.77 10.92 16.10
C TRP A 18 -4.13 10.87 16.78
N LEU A 19 -4.99 9.94 16.38
CA LEU A 19 -6.32 9.77 16.97
C LEU A 19 -6.21 9.29 18.42
N ALA A 20 -5.30 8.36 18.70
CA ALA A 20 -5.01 7.88 20.04
C ALA A 20 -4.50 9.01 20.93
N GLU A 21 -3.56 9.83 20.44
CA GLU A 21 -3.05 10.97 21.18
C GLU A 21 -4.16 12.00 21.47
N ALA A 22 -4.97 12.35 20.47
CA ALA A 22 -6.07 13.28 20.64
C ALA A 22 -7.13 12.77 21.65
N GLN A 23 -7.38 11.46 21.67
CA GLN A 23 -8.26 10.84 22.66
C GLN A 23 -7.63 10.80 24.06
N ALA A 24 -6.35 10.48 24.14
CA ALA A 24 -5.58 10.43 25.38
C ALA A 24 -5.51 11.81 26.05
N GLN A 25 -5.27 12.88 25.29
CA GLN A 25 -5.26 14.26 25.79
C GLN A 25 -6.61 14.65 26.42
N LYS A 26 -7.74 14.23 25.82
CA LYS A 26 -9.08 14.47 26.35
C LYS A 26 -9.33 13.68 27.64
N LYS A 27 -8.98 12.39 27.66
CA LYS A 27 -9.15 11.52 28.82
C LYS A 27 -8.28 11.96 30.01
N ALA A 28 -7.07 12.44 29.73
CA ALA A 28 -6.12 12.89 30.72
C ALA A 28 -6.36 14.34 31.21
N ALA A 29 -7.45 15.01 30.79
CA ALA A 29 -7.72 16.39 31.19
C ALA A 29 -7.87 16.56 32.71
N ASN A 30 -8.42 15.55 33.39
CA ASN A 30 -8.67 15.57 34.84
C ASN A 30 -7.63 14.75 35.65
N VAL A 31 -6.58 14.26 35.00
CA VAL A 31 -5.51 13.53 35.67
C VAL A 31 -4.59 14.54 36.37
N ALA A 32 -4.10 14.19 37.56
CA ALA A 32 -3.16 15.04 38.29
C ALA A 32 -1.95 15.42 37.42
N PRO A 33 -1.47 16.68 37.46
CA PRO A 33 -0.40 17.16 36.56
C PRO A 33 0.84 16.27 36.52
N GLY A 34 1.27 15.74 37.69
CA GLY A 34 2.43 14.85 37.78
C GLY A 34 2.28 13.47 37.14
N ALA A 35 1.05 13.04 36.82
CA ALA A 35 0.76 11.77 36.16
C ALA A 35 0.21 11.92 34.74
N ARG A 36 -0.08 13.15 34.30
CA ARG A 36 -0.78 13.43 33.04
C ARG A 36 -0.01 12.92 31.82
N ASP A 37 1.24 13.33 31.67
CA ASP A 37 2.06 12.97 30.50
C ASP A 37 2.32 11.47 30.43
N ARG A 38 2.57 10.83 31.58
CA ARG A 38 2.72 9.38 31.68
C ARG A 38 1.44 8.67 31.27
N SER A 39 0.28 9.16 31.71
CA SER A 39 -1.02 8.57 31.36
C SER A 39 -1.33 8.70 29.87
N ILE A 40 -0.99 9.84 29.27
CA ILE A 40 -1.14 10.05 27.82
C ILE A 40 -0.29 9.03 27.04
N ARG A 41 1.00 8.90 27.38
CA ARG A 41 1.89 7.93 26.73
C ARG A 41 1.36 6.51 26.82
N LEU A 42 0.99 6.05 28.03
CA LEU A 42 0.44 4.72 28.22
C LEU A 42 -0.84 4.48 27.41
N MET A 43 -1.73 5.47 27.30
CA MET A 43 -2.93 5.34 26.47
C MET A 43 -2.62 5.28 24.97
N VAL A 44 -1.59 6.01 24.52
CA VAL A 44 -1.12 5.96 23.12
C VAL A 44 -0.45 4.62 22.83
N ASP A 45 0.40 4.13 23.74
CA ASP A 45 1.11 2.85 23.59
C ASP A 45 0.13 1.65 23.56
N LEU A 46 -1.03 1.78 24.22
CA LEU A 46 -2.10 0.80 24.21
C LEU A 46 -2.99 0.88 22.95
N ALA A 47 -2.81 1.88 22.08
CA ALA A 47 -3.59 1.98 20.86
C ALA A 47 -3.20 0.86 19.90
N GLU A 48 -4.15 -0.03 19.62
CA GLU A 48 -3.92 -1.14 18.69
C GLU A 48 -3.69 -0.61 17.27
N ARG A 49 -2.50 -0.88 16.74
CA ARG A 49 -2.22 -0.67 15.32
C ARG A 49 -3.06 -1.66 14.50
N PRO A 50 -3.73 -1.22 13.43
CA PRO A 50 -4.46 -2.11 12.56
C PRO A 50 -3.53 -3.17 11.98
N LYS A 51 -4.04 -4.40 11.88
CA LYS A 51 -3.28 -5.51 11.30
C LYS A 51 -3.16 -5.28 9.80
N LEU A 52 -1.96 -5.49 9.26
CA LEU A 52 -1.76 -5.52 7.82
C LEU A 52 -2.61 -6.67 7.25
N PRO A 53 -3.48 -6.42 6.25
CA PRO A 53 -4.26 -7.47 5.64
C PRO A 53 -3.34 -8.48 4.95
N GLU A 54 -3.66 -9.76 5.09
CA GLU A 54 -2.99 -10.82 4.36
C GLU A 54 -3.41 -10.75 2.89
N ILE A 55 -2.45 -10.59 1.99
CA ILE A 55 -2.69 -10.52 0.55
C ILE A 55 -2.25 -11.85 -0.06
N THR A 56 -3.24 -12.68 -0.42
CA THR A 56 -3.05 -13.99 -1.04
C THR A 56 -2.82 -13.88 -2.55
N ASP A 57 -2.34 -14.96 -3.17
CA ASP A 57 -2.19 -15.02 -4.63
C ASP A 57 -3.54 -14.88 -5.37
N ASP A 58 -4.61 -15.40 -4.79
CA ASP A 58 -5.97 -15.22 -5.32
C ASP A 58 -6.42 -13.75 -5.21
N ALA A 59 -6.09 -13.09 -4.09
CA ALA A 59 -6.37 -11.66 -3.94
C ALA A 59 -5.60 -10.83 -4.97
N LEU A 60 -4.35 -11.21 -5.27
CA LEU A 60 -3.53 -10.61 -6.31
C LEU A 60 -4.14 -10.78 -7.71
N ALA A 61 -4.58 -11.99 -8.06
CA ALA A 61 -5.14 -12.29 -9.36
C ALA A 61 -6.51 -11.62 -9.58
N SER A 62 -7.37 -11.62 -8.56
CA SER A 62 -8.70 -11.01 -8.61
C SER A 62 -8.69 -9.47 -8.47
N GLY A 63 -7.60 -8.90 -7.96
CA GLY A 63 -7.51 -7.48 -7.63
C GLY A 63 -8.20 -7.08 -6.32
N SER A 64 -8.75 -8.04 -5.57
CA SER A 64 -9.48 -7.78 -4.31
C SER A 64 -8.58 -7.24 -3.18
N TRP A 65 -7.25 -7.35 -3.33
CA TRP A 65 -6.26 -6.73 -2.42
C TRP A 65 -6.47 -5.23 -2.25
N ALA A 66 -6.91 -4.52 -3.29
CA ALA A 66 -7.16 -3.07 -3.22
C ALA A 66 -8.32 -2.76 -2.26
N THR A 67 -9.39 -3.57 -2.31
CA THR A 67 -10.53 -3.45 -1.39
C THR A 67 -10.10 -3.70 0.05
N ALA A 68 -9.27 -4.71 0.31
CA ALA A 68 -8.78 -5.00 1.67
C ALA A 68 -8.01 -3.80 2.28
N LEU A 69 -7.20 -3.10 1.47
CA LEU A 69 -6.49 -1.89 1.92
C LEU A 69 -7.45 -0.73 2.21
N VAL A 70 -8.49 -0.55 1.39
CA VAL A 70 -9.53 0.46 1.63
C VAL A 70 -10.31 0.16 2.92
N GLU A 71 -10.72 -1.09 3.11
CA GLU A 71 -11.45 -1.51 4.32
C GLU A 71 -10.60 -1.38 5.59
N MET A 72 -9.29 -1.56 5.51
CA MET A 72 -8.38 -1.29 6.62
C MET A 72 -8.36 0.20 7.02
N ALA A 73 -8.41 1.11 6.05
CA ALA A 73 -8.36 2.55 6.29
C ALA A 73 -9.73 3.17 6.66
N ARG A 74 -10.82 2.59 6.15
CA ARG A 74 -12.19 3.10 6.25
C ARG A 74 -12.63 3.51 7.67
N PRO A 75 -12.35 2.76 8.75
CA PRO A 75 -12.80 3.11 10.10
C PRO A 75 -12.26 4.45 10.61
N TYR A 76 -11.15 4.93 10.05
CA TYR A 76 -10.43 6.10 10.53
C TYR A 76 -10.76 7.39 9.78
N SER A 77 -11.48 7.32 8.66
CA SER A 77 -11.80 8.48 7.82
C SER A 77 -12.58 9.58 8.57
N ASP A 78 -13.67 9.22 9.23
CA ASP A 78 -14.50 10.17 9.98
C ASP A 78 -13.79 10.75 11.23
N PRO A 79 -13.13 9.93 12.07
CA PRO A 79 -12.30 10.45 13.16
C PRO A 79 -11.19 11.40 12.66
N LEU A 80 -10.51 11.05 11.56
CA LEU A 80 -9.46 11.88 10.98
C LEU A 80 -10.01 13.21 10.49
N ALA A 81 -11.13 13.22 9.76
CA ALA A 81 -11.78 14.45 9.31
C ALA A 81 -12.12 15.38 10.50
N LYS A 82 -12.64 14.82 11.59
CA LYS A 82 -12.91 15.57 12.83
C LYS A 82 -11.65 16.06 13.54
N HIS A 83 -10.54 15.35 13.42
CA HIS A 83 -9.25 15.77 13.97
C HIS A 83 -8.68 16.94 13.15
N LEU A 84 -8.63 16.80 11.83
CA LEU A 84 -8.17 17.85 10.91
C LEU A 84 -9.02 19.11 10.97
N GLY A 85 -10.35 18.98 11.14
CA GLY A 85 -11.24 20.14 11.32
C GLY A 85 -10.97 20.97 12.57
N ARG A 86 -10.17 20.46 13.52
CA ARG A 86 -9.71 21.20 14.72
C ARG A 86 -8.24 21.58 14.65
N ALA A 87 -7.51 21.12 13.63
CA ALA A 87 -6.09 21.38 13.49
C ALA A 87 -5.84 22.83 13.07
N LYS A 88 -4.65 23.34 13.35
CA LYS A 88 -4.21 24.63 12.80
C LYS A 88 -4.14 24.54 11.27
N PRO A 89 -4.48 25.62 10.55
CA PRO A 89 -4.32 25.63 9.10
C PRO A 89 -2.82 25.52 8.71
N PRO A 90 -2.54 25.06 7.48
CA PRO A 90 -1.18 25.04 6.91
C PRO A 90 -0.47 26.40 7.02
N GLY A 91 0.84 26.38 7.20
CA GLY A 91 1.68 27.60 7.31
C GLY A 91 1.51 28.44 8.58
N VAL A 92 0.63 28.05 9.52
CA VAL A 92 0.41 28.78 10.79
C VAL A 92 0.96 28.02 12.00
N ALA A 93 1.22 26.72 11.84
CA ALA A 93 1.87 25.92 12.86
C ALA A 93 3.40 26.13 12.76
N GLU A 94 3.90 27.14 13.46
CA GLU A 94 5.35 27.38 13.62
C GLU A 94 5.75 26.92 15.03
N PRO A 95 6.89 26.21 15.22
CA PRO A 95 7.87 25.76 14.22
C PRO A 95 7.52 24.40 13.55
N ASN A 96 6.41 23.75 13.92
CA ASN A 96 6.07 22.38 13.51
C ASN A 96 4.95 22.34 12.48
N ARG A 97 5.09 21.55 11.42
CA ARG A 97 4.04 21.32 10.40
C ARG A 97 2.66 21.00 11.02
N SER A 98 1.61 21.55 10.41
CA SER A 98 0.22 21.24 10.74
C SER A 98 -0.11 19.77 10.46
N ALA A 99 -1.15 19.25 11.10
CA ALA A 99 -1.63 17.88 10.87
C ALA A 99 -1.99 17.63 9.39
N SER A 100 -2.51 18.65 8.69
CA SER A 100 -2.81 18.56 7.26
C SER A 100 -1.55 18.43 6.40
N GLU A 101 -0.49 19.20 6.69
CA GLU A 101 0.79 19.10 5.96
C GLU A 101 1.52 17.78 6.25
N LEU A 102 1.41 17.27 7.48
CA LEU A 102 1.95 15.95 7.82
C LEU A 102 1.18 14.84 7.10
N LEU A 103 -0.15 14.96 7.00
CA LEU A 103 -0.98 13.99 6.28
C LEU A 103 -0.67 14.01 4.78
N GLU A 104 -0.53 15.20 4.20
CA GLU A 104 -0.14 15.35 2.79
C GLU A 104 1.21 14.68 2.52
N ALA A 105 2.21 14.90 3.38
CA ALA A 105 3.50 14.24 3.25
C ALA A 105 3.38 12.71 3.29
N ALA A 106 2.58 12.16 4.20
CA ALA A 106 2.35 10.71 4.28
C ALA A 106 1.58 10.16 3.06
N LEU A 107 0.64 10.91 2.50
CA LEU A 107 -0.08 10.54 1.29
C LEU A 107 0.85 10.51 0.06
N ARG A 108 1.82 11.43 -0.03
CA ARG A 108 2.81 11.41 -1.12
C ARG A 108 3.63 10.12 -1.15
N GLU A 109 3.94 9.53 0.01
CA GLU A 109 4.63 8.22 0.06
C GLU A 109 3.78 7.09 -0.52
N VAL A 110 2.46 7.11 -0.26
CA VAL A 110 1.51 6.17 -0.87
C VAL A 110 1.42 6.38 -2.38
N ASP A 111 1.36 7.64 -2.84
CA ASP A 111 1.35 7.97 -4.27
C ASP A 111 2.62 7.48 -4.97
N HIS A 112 3.79 7.69 -4.36
CA HIS A 112 5.06 7.17 -4.87
C HIS A 112 5.06 5.64 -4.98
N ALA A 113 4.58 4.94 -3.96
CA ALA A 113 4.47 3.48 -3.99
C ALA A 113 3.48 2.97 -5.06
N ALA A 114 2.38 3.70 -5.27
CA ALA A 114 1.39 3.39 -6.30
C ALA A 114 1.95 3.60 -7.72
N LEU A 115 2.72 4.67 -7.93
CA LEU A 115 3.42 4.94 -9.18
C LEU A 115 4.47 3.86 -9.47
N GLU A 116 5.27 3.47 -8.47
CA GLU A 116 6.24 2.38 -8.62
C GLU A 116 5.55 1.07 -9.02
N LEU A 117 4.46 0.70 -8.35
CA LEU A 117 3.67 -0.48 -8.71
C LEU A 117 3.16 -0.40 -10.15
N THR A 118 2.62 0.76 -10.56
CA THR A 118 2.11 0.96 -11.91
C THR A 118 3.21 0.77 -12.96
N GLN A 119 4.40 1.32 -12.72
CA GLN A 119 5.55 1.15 -13.61
C GLN A 119 5.98 -0.32 -13.71
N ARG A 120 6.02 -1.04 -12.58
CA ARG A 120 6.37 -2.47 -12.55
C ARG A 120 5.36 -3.33 -13.29
N LEU A 121 4.06 -3.03 -13.16
CA LEU A 121 3.02 -3.73 -13.91
C LEU A 121 3.14 -3.51 -15.42
N LYS A 122 3.39 -2.26 -15.85
CA LYS A 122 3.65 -1.95 -17.25
C LYS A 122 4.87 -2.69 -17.78
N TRP A 123 5.97 -2.71 -17.03
CA TRP A 123 7.18 -3.43 -17.40
C TRP A 123 6.93 -4.94 -17.51
N ASN A 124 6.23 -5.53 -16.54
CA ASN A 124 5.88 -6.94 -16.57
C ASN A 124 5.05 -7.31 -17.81
N ALA A 125 4.09 -6.47 -18.21
CA ALA A 125 3.29 -6.70 -19.41
C ALA A 125 4.18 -6.78 -20.66
N VAL A 126 5.12 -5.83 -20.82
CA VAL A 126 6.10 -5.84 -21.92
C VAL A 126 6.98 -7.08 -21.86
N CYS A 127 7.50 -7.44 -20.68
CA CYS A 127 8.34 -8.63 -20.54
C CYS A 127 7.60 -9.92 -20.92
N VAL A 128 6.33 -10.07 -20.56
CA VAL A 128 5.52 -11.25 -20.92
C VAL A 128 5.36 -11.35 -22.43
N GLU A 129 5.07 -10.24 -23.11
CA GLU A 129 4.96 -10.20 -24.57
C GLU A 129 6.28 -10.55 -25.27
N GLU A 130 7.39 -9.94 -24.84
CA GLU A 130 8.71 -10.21 -25.41
C GLU A 130 9.18 -11.64 -25.13
N TYR A 131 8.92 -12.16 -23.93
CA TYR A 131 9.25 -13.54 -23.59
C TYR A 131 8.46 -14.52 -24.45
N ALA A 132 7.18 -14.26 -24.72
CA ALA A 132 6.36 -15.07 -25.62
C ALA A 132 6.92 -15.07 -27.05
N LYS A 133 7.36 -13.92 -27.59
CA LYS A 133 8.01 -13.82 -28.90
C LYS A 133 9.30 -14.63 -28.96
N VAL A 134 10.16 -14.50 -27.94
CA VAL A 134 11.42 -15.25 -27.86
C VAL A 134 11.16 -16.76 -27.80
N GLN A 135 10.14 -17.19 -27.04
CA GLN A 135 9.79 -18.60 -26.97
C GLN A 135 9.24 -19.14 -28.30
N ALA A 136 8.43 -18.37 -29.01
CA ALA A 136 7.96 -18.73 -30.35
C ALA A 136 9.13 -18.89 -31.33
N LEU A 137 10.07 -17.93 -31.37
CA LEU A 137 11.27 -18.01 -32.21
C LEU A 137 12.18 -19.20 -31.84
N ARG A 138 12.26 -19.55 -30.56
CA ARG A 138 12.99 -20.75 -30.10
C ARG A 138 12.31 -22.03 -30.53
N ALA A 139 10.97 -22.09 -30.47
CA ALA A 139 10.20 -23.25 -30.93
C ALA A 139 10.31 -23.43 -32.45
N GLU A 140 10.30 -22.36 -33.24
CA GLU A 140 10.55 -22.40 -34.69
C GLU A 140 11.97 -22.87 -35.03
N ARG A 141 12.94 -22.57 -34.15
CA ARG A 141 14.33 -23.01 -34.26
C ARG A 141 14.61 -24.38 -33.66
N ASP A 142 13.61 -25.06 -33.09
CA ASP A 142 13.79 -26.41 -32.56
C ASP A 142 14.06 -27.39 -33.70
N PRO A 143 15.23 -28.06 -33.75
CA PRO A 143 15.57 -29.00 -34.81
C PRO A 143 14.53 -30.12 -34.97
N LYS A 144 13.84 -30.52 -33.90
CA LYS A 144 12.78 -31.54 -33.99
C LYS A 144 11.51 -31.02 -34.65
N ALA A 145 11.16 -29.76 -34.39
CA ALA A 145 10.02 -29.11 -35.04
C ALA A 145 10.32 -28.89 -36.54
N GLN A 146 11.55 -28.50 -36.87
CA GLN A 146 12.01 -28.35 -38.26
C GLN A 146 12.01 -29.69 -39.00
N ALA A 147 12.56 -30.75 -38.40
CA ALA A 147 12.56 -32.09 -38.99
C ALA A 147 11.14 -32.62 -39.25
N ARG A 148 10.19 -32.39 -38.33
CA ARG A 148 8.77 -32.74 -38.53
C ARG A 148 8.14 -31.95 -39.67
N ALA A 149 8.43 -30.65 -39.77
CA ALA A 149 7.92 -29.81 -40.85
C ALA A 149 8.47 -30.22 -42.23
N GLU A 150 9.76 -30.59 -42.31
CA GLU A 150 10.38 -31.11 -43.53
C GLU A 150 9.81 -32.48 -43.93
N LEU A 151 9.63 -33.40 -42.97
CA LEU A 151 9.01 -34.70 -43.23
C LEU A 151 7.57 -34.57 -43.74
N ALA A 152 6.79 -33.63 -43.18
CA ALA A 152 5.44 -33.32 -43.64
C ALA A 152 5.44 -32.75 -45.08
N GLN A 153 6.43 -31.92 -45.45
CA GLN A 153 6.59 -31.44 -46.84
C GLN A 153 6.93 -32.57 -47.82
N MET A 154 7.57 -33.64 -47.34
CA MET A 154 7.86 -34.84 -48.12
C MET A 154 6.69 -35.84 -48.15
N GLY A 155 5.57 -35.53 -47.48
CA GLY A 155 4.38 -36.39 -47.41
C GLY A 155 4.53 -37.58 -46.47
N ILE A 156 5.46 -37.50 -45.52
CA ILE A 156 5.73 -38.55 -44.52
C ILE A 156 5.14 -38.09 -43.18
N ASP A 157 4.12 -38.81 -42.69
CA ASP A 157 3.57 -38.59 -41.34
C ASP A 157 4.51 -39.23 -40.29
N ALA A 158 5.02 -38.42 -39.36
CA ALA A 158 5.88 -38.82 -38.25
C ALA A 158 5.52 -38.11 -36.94
#